data_AF-A0A952PCJ0-F1
#
_entry.id   AF-A0A952PCJ0-F1
#
_cell.length_a   1.000
_cell.length_b   1.000
_cell.length_c   1.000
_cell.angle_alpha   90.00
_cell.angle_beta   90.00
_cell.angle_gamma   90.00
#
_symmetry.space_group_name_H-M   'P 1'
#
loop_
_entity.id
_entity.type
_entity.pdbx_description
1 polymer ?
#
loop_
_entity_poly.entity_id
_entity_poly.type
_entity_poly.pdbx_seq_one_letter_code
_entity_poly.pdbx_strand_id
1 'polypeptide(L)'
;MVEDIFSGINYEDLTPDIRLMADACGIEAVRKILMNLNGLQFYIPKITSFEKFVLRYLSENKSKSLKEIARELEVTEYYLKAVKKRNLSE
;
A
#
# COMPACT_ATOMS: atom_id res chain seq x y z
N MET A 1 -33.99 1.78 0.81
CA MET A 1 -32.54 1.58 0.93
C MET A 1 -32.04 2.68 1.82
N VAL A 2 -31.34 2.37 2.91
CA VAL A 2 -30.73 3.42 3.73
C VAL A 2 -29.67 4.05 2.84
N GLU A 3 -29.85 5.32 2.48
CA GLU A 3 -28.84 6.07 1.75
C GLU A 3 -27.55 6.00 2.57
N ASP A 4 -26.48 5.53 1.92
CA ASP A 4 -25.17 5.45 2.53
C ASP A 4 -24.78 6.85 3.02
N ILE A 5 -24.80 7.08 4.34
CA ILE A 5 -24.52 8.38 4.95
C ILE A 5 -23.13 8.90 4.56
N PHE A 6 -22.22 8.00 4.18
CA PHE A 6 -20.87 8.34 3.79
C PHE A 6 -20.81 8.95 2.37
N SER A 7 -21.84 8.76 1.53
CA SER A 7 -21.93 9.37 0.20
C SER A 7 -22.05 10.90 0.24
N GLY A 8 -22.57 11.46 1.34
CA GLY A 8 -22.71 12.90 1.55
C GLY A 8 -21.43 13.60 2.01
N ILE A 9 -20.39 12.86 2.41
CA ILE A 9 -19.15 13.42 2.95
C ILE A 9 -18.37 14.12 1.84
N ASN A 10 -18.12 15.42 1.99
CA ASN A 10 -17.32 16.20 1.06
C ASN A 10 -15.87 16.28 1.52
N TYR A 11 -14.98 16.69 0.61
CA TYR A 11 -13.55 16.84 0.91
C TYR A 11 -13.30 17.77 2.12
N GLU A 12 -14.09 18.84 2.24
CA GLU A 12 -13.92 19.79 3.35
C GLU A 12 -14.32 19.24 4.72
N ASP A 13 -15.13 18.18 4.75
CA ASP A 13 -15.51 17.51 6.00
C ASP A 13 -14.39 16.61 6.54
N LEU A 14 -13.37 16.31 5.72
CA LEU A 14 -12.27 15.43 6.07
C LEU A 14 -11.25 16.14 6.96
N THR A 15 -10.68 15.39 7.90
CA THR A 15 -9.49 15.82 8.66
C THR A 15 -8.25 15.88 7.74
N PRO A 16 -7.21 16.68 8.08
CA PRO A 16 -6.06 16.89 7.20
C PRO A 16 -5.34 15.62 6.75
N ASP A 17 -5.24 14.61 7.63
CA ASP A 17 -4.66 13.30 7.34
C ASP A 17 -5.53 12.47 6.39
N ILE A 18 -6.86 12.54 6.52
CA ILE A 18 -7.78 11.87 5.60
C ILE A 18 -7.86 12.61 4.26
N ARG A 19 -7.68 13.94 4.24
CA ARG A 19 -7.54 14.73 3.00
C ARG A 19 -6.35 14.26 2.16
N LEU A 20 -5.21 13.92 2.79
CA LEU A 20 -4.07 13.33 2.09
C LEU A 20 -4.45 12.05 1.32
N MET A 21 -5.30 11.21 1.92
CA MET A 21 -5.82 10.02 1.23
C MET A 21 -6.79 10.38 0.10
N ALA A 22 -7.63 11.39 0.26
CA ALA A 22 -8.51 11.85 -0.80
C ALA A 22 -7.71 12.46 -1.98
N ASP A 23 -6.64 13.19 -1.70
CA ASP A 23 -5.75 13.77 -2.71
C ASP A 23 -5.01 12.68 -3.50
N ALA A 24 -4.57 11.61 -2.82
CA ALA A 24 -3.85 10.51 -3.43
C ALA A 24 -4.75 9.49 -4.14
N CYS A 25 -5.91 9.16 -3.57
CA CYS A 25 -6.76 8.03 -3.98
C CYS A 25 -8.16 8.43 -4.46
N GLY A 26 -8.55 9.69 -4.30
CA GLY A 26 -9.89 10.20 -4.59
C GLY A 26 -10.89 10.07 -3.42
N ILE A 27 -11.84 11.00 -3.36
CA ILE A 27 -12.86 11.08 -2.30
C ILE A 27 -13.72 9.80 -2.22
N GLU A 28 -14.02 9.16 -3.35
CA GLU A 28 -14.81 7.93 -3.39
C GLU A 28 -14.11 6.76 -2.68
N ALA A 29 -12.77 6.67 -2.78
CA ALA A 29 -12.00 5.66 -2.07
C ALA A 29 -12.06 5.90 -0.55
N VAL A 30 -11.96 7.16 -0.13
CA VAL A 30 -12.10 7.55 1.28
C VAL A 30 -13.49 7.20 1.81
N ARG A 31 -14.56 7.51 1.07
CA ARG A 31 -15.94 7.14 1.46
C ARG A 31 -16.09 5.64 1.67
N LYS A 32 -15.53 4.82 0.77
CA LYS A 32 -15.52 3.35 0.93
C LYS A 32 -14.72 2.90 2.15
N ILE A 33 -13.58 3.52 2.43
CA ILE A 33 -12.79 3.23 3.63
C ILE A 33 -13.60 3.55 4.88
N LEU A 34 -14.20 4.74 4.96
CA LEU A 34 -15.01 5.14 6.11
C LEU A 34 -16.24 4.24 6.27
N MET A 35 -16.91 3.86 5.19
CA MET A 35 -18.06 2.96 5.24
C MET A 35 -17.70 1.57 5.79
N ASN A 36 -16.57 1.01 5.37
CA ASN A 36 -16.22 -0.39 5.69
C ASN A 36 -15.28 -0.56 6.89
N LEU A 37 -14.50 0.48 7.23
CA LEU A 37 -13.38 0.40 8.17
C LEU A 37 -13.46 1.46 9.29
N ASN A 38 -14.60 2.16 9.46
CA ASN A 38 -14.75 3.10 10.57
C ASN A 38 -14.53 2.41 11.94
N GLY A 39 -13.98 3.17 12.89
CA GLY A 39 -13.65 2.68 14.23
C GLY A 39 -12.35 1.85 14.32
N LEU A 40 -11.73 1.51 13.19
CA LEU A 40 -10.45 0.82 13.16
C LEU A 40 -9.28 1.78 13.13
N GLN A 41 -8.19 1.40 13.79
CA GLN A 41 -6.88 2.00 13.63
C GLN A 41 -5.95 0.98 13.00
N PHE A 42 -5.39 1.31 11.84
CA PHE A 42 -4.41 0.45 11.16
C PHE A 42 -3.20 1.25 10.69
N TYR A 43 -2.07 0.57 10.68
CA TYR A 43 -0.82 1.09 10.17
C TYR A 43 -0.78 0.90 8.65
N ILE A 44 -0.29 1.90 7.90
CA ILE A 44 0.03 1.75 6.48
C ILE A 44 1.47 1.25 6.37
N PRO A 45 1.69 -0.05 6.07
CA PRO A 45 3.02 -0.62 6.02
C PRO A 45 3.84 -0.15 4.83
N LYS A 46 5.15 -0.04 5.03
CA LYS A 46 6.11 0.12 3.93
C LYS A 46 6.15 -1.15 3.09
N ILE A 47 6.56 -1.00 1.83
CA ILE A 47 6.72 -2.13 0.89
C ILE A 47 7.59 -3.27 1.46
N THR A 48 8.56 -2.91 2.32
CA THR A 48 9.49 -3.84 2.96
C THR A 48 8.81 -4.85 3.88
N SER A 49 7.61 -4.55 4.37
CA SER A 49 6.81 -5.45 5.21
C SER A 49 6.09 -6.54 4.41
N PHE A 50 6.00 -6.40 3.08
CA PHE A 50 5.32 -7.37 2.22
C PHE A 50 6.30 -8.34 1.56
N GLU A 51 7.07 -9.09 2.35
CA GLU A 51 8.13 -9.96 1.81
C GLU A 51 7.61 -10.96 0.76
N LYS A 52 6.43 -11.54 0.96
CA LYS A 52 5.78 -12.43 -0.03
C LYS A 52 5.51 -11.75 -1.36
N PHE A 53 5.09 -10.48 -1.33
CA PHE A 53 4.90 -9.68 -2.54
C PHE A 53 6.25 -9.43 -3.23
N VAL A 54 7.26 -9.01 -2.47
CA VAL A 54 8.61 -8.73 -2.99
C VAL A 54 9.22 -9.98 -3.64
N LEU A 55 9.12 -11.14 -2.99
CA LEU A 55 9.60 -12.42 -3.53
C LEU A 55 8.88 -12.82 -4.81
N ARG A 56 7.55 -12.67 -4.85
CA ARG A 56 6.77 -12.92 -6.07
C ARG A 56 7.19 -11.97 -7.20
N TYR A 57 7.35 -10.68 -6.89
CA TYR A 57 7.77 -9.70 -7.89
C TYR A 57 9.16 -10.02 -8.46
N LEU A 58 10.11 -10.45 -7.62
CA LEU A 58 11.43 -10.91 -8.04
C LEU A 58 11.36 -12.16 -8.94
N SER A 59 10.46 -13.10 -8.66
CA SER A 59 10.33 -14.33 -9.43
C SER A 59 9.64 -14.14 -10.78
N GLU A 60 8.72 -13.17 -10.88
CA GLU A 60 8.02 -12.80 -12.11
C GLU A 60 8.87 -11.92 -13.04
N ASN A 61 9.85 -11.19 -12.51
CA ASN A 61 10.67 -10.22 -13.26
C ASN A 61 12.14 -10.66 -13.44
N LYS A 62 12.39 -11.93 -13.78
CA LYS A 62 13.76 -12.49 -13.89
C LYS A 62 14.67 -11.82 -14.93
N SER A 63 14.09 -11.13 -15.92
CA SER A 63 14.84 -10.41 -16.95
C SER A 63 15.39 -9.05 -16.48
N LYS A 64 14.85 -8.50 -15.37
CA LYS A 64 15.30 -7.22 -14.82
C LYS A 64 16.48 -7.43 -13.87
N SER A 65 17.39 -6.47 -13.84
CA SER A 65 18.46 -6.40 -12.85
C SER A 65 17.90 -6.08 -11.46
N LEU A 66 18.63 -6.47 -10.40
CA LEU A 66 18.25 -6.12 -9.02
C LEU A 66 18.15 -4.61 -8.82
N LYS A 67 18.96 -3.81 -9.52
CA LYS A 67 18.93 -2.35 -9.45
C LYS A 67 17.63 -1.77 -10.00
N GLU A 68 17.15 -2.29 -11.13
CA GLU A 68 15.86 -1.87 -11.71
C GLU A 68 14.71 -2.23 -10.78
N ILE A 69 14.69 -3.46 -10.26
CA ILE A 69 13.65 -3.90 -9.33
C ILE A 69 13.68 -3.08 -8.03
N ALA A 70 14.88 -2.79 -7.50
CA ALA A 70 15.03 -1.97 -6.29
C ALA A 70 14.45 -0.56 -6.48
N ARG A 71 14.68 0.04 -7.66
CA ARG A 71 14.13 1.35 -8.02
C ARG A 71 12.61 1.31 -8.13
N GLU A 72 12.05 0.31 -8.81
CA GLU A 72 10.59 0.16 -8.98
C GLU A 72 9.86 -0.08 -7.66
N LEU A 73 10.48 -0.83 -6.75
CA LEU A 73 9.94 -1.12 -5.43
C LEU A 73 10.31 -0.05 -4.39
N GLU A 74 11.06 0.99 -4.76
CA GLU A 74 11.56 2.02 -3.84
C GLU A 74 12.29 1.45 -2.60
N VAL A 75 13.11 0.42 -2.81
CA VAL A 75 13.94 -0.23 -1.78
C VAL A 75 15.40 -0.25 -2.18
N THR A 76 16.27 -0.67 -1.26
CA THR A 76 17.69 -0.87 -1.56
C THR A 76 17.93 -2.24 -2.19
N GLU A 77 18.96 -2.35 -3.04
CA GLU A 77 19.42 -3.66 -3.53
C GLU A 77 19.84 -4.60 -2.39
N TYR A 78 20.38 -4.02 -1.30
CA TYR A 78 20.74 -4.77 -0.09
C TYR A 78 19.51 -5.47 0.52
N TYR A 79 18.38 -4.76 0.63
CA TYR A 79 17.13 -5.34 1.11
C TYR A 79 16.69 -6.53 0.25
N LEU A 80 16.69 -6.40 -1.09
CA LEU A 80 16.31 -7.49 -1.99
C LEU A 80 17.22 -8.73 -1.83
N LYS A 81 18.53 -8.53 -1.68
CA LYS A 81 19.48 -9.61 -1.41
C LYS A 81 19.19 -10.30 -0.07
N ALA A 82 18.87 -9.52 0.97
CA ALA A 82 18.55 -10.05 2.29
C ALA A 82 17.24 -10.88 2.28
N VAL A 83 16.19 -10.38 1.62
CA VAL A 83 14.91 -11.09 1.44
C VAL A 83 15.12 -12.41 0.69
N LYS A 84 15.86 -12.38 -0.43
CA LYS A 84 16.16 -13.59 -1.21
C LYS A 84 16.94 -14.63 -0.39
N LYS A 85 17.90 -14.19 0.43
CA LYS A 85 18.68 -15.07 1.29
C LYS A 85 17.81 -15.74 2.37
N ARG A 86 16.92 -14.98 3.02
CA ARG A 86 15.99 -15.52 4.03
C ARG A 86 15.09 -16.61 3.44
N ASN A 87 14.51 -16.38 2.26
CA ASN A 87 13.63 -17.33 1.59
C ASN A 87 14.33 -18.62 1.11
N LEU A 88 15.65 -18.63 0.97
CA LEU A 88 16.41 -19.86 0.64
C LEU A 88 16.77 -20.70 1.88
N SER A 89 16.53 -20.15 3.07
CA SER A 89 16.83 -20.79 4.36
C SER A 89 15.60 -21.44 5.01
N GLU A 90 14.44 -21.32 4.37
CA GLU A 90 13.17 -21.96 4.71
C GLU A 90 12.91 -23.12 3.74
#